data_AF-A0A7S1IW11-F1
#
_entry.id   AF-A0A7S1IW11-F1
#
_cell.length_a   1.000
_cell.length_b   1.000
_cell.length_c   1.000
_cell.angle_alpha   90.00
_cell.angle_beta   90.00
_cell.angle_gamma   90.00
#
_symmetry.space_group_name_H-M   'P 1'
#
loop_
_entity.id
_entity.type
_entity.pdbx_description
1 polymer ?
#
loop_
_entity_poly.entity_id
_entity_poly.type
_entity_poly.pdbx_seq_one_letter_code
_entity_poly.pdbx_strand_id
1 'polypeptide(L)'
;FVAMLALKVGEDTIIPMFTADPEVVHHLQGPMWVLLACAQPLNTLCFVYDGLIYASGSFRYVRNAFLAGSLLVTGPCLLLVCLYCRALWAVWMSKLAFNVWRVLTCGYRIHCWWLSGGSQYWVLGPGSGS
;
A
#
# COMPACT_ATOMS: atom_id res chain seq x y z
N PHE A 1 6.83 11.21 -6.90
CA PHE A 1 6.66 11.91 -8.18
C PHE A 1 7.64 11.45 -9.25
N VAL A 2 8.95 11.42 -9.00
CA VAL A 2 9.95 10.93 -9.99
C VAL A 2 9.62 9.52 -10.52
N ALA A 3 9.35 8.55 -9.65
CA ALA A 3 9.02 7.18 -10.06
C ALA A 3 7.75 7.08 -10.92
N MET A 4 6.72 7.88 -10.61
CA MET A 4 5.50 7.95 -11.41
C MET A 4 5.79 8.44 -12.83
N LEU A 5 6.54 9.54 -12.95
CA LEU A 5 6.91 10.10 -14.25
C LEU A 5 7.81 9.16 -15.04
N ALA A 6 8.79 8.55 -14.39
CA ALA A 6 9.68 7.57 -15.00
C ALA A 6 8.92 6.36 -15.55
N LEU A 7 7.96 5.81 -14.78
CA LEU A 7 7.12 4.72 -15.28
C LEU A 7 6.24 5.18 -16.43
N LYS A 8 5.62 6.38 -16.35
CA LYS A 8 4.75 6.85 -17.43
C LYS A 8 5.50 7.05 -18.74
N VAL A 9 6.72 7.57 -18.69
CA VAL A 9 7.59 7.75 -19.88
C VAL A 9 8.12 6.39 -20.37
N GLY A 10 8.41 5.46 -19.46
CA GLY A 10 8.94 4.15 -19.80
C GLY A 10 7.91 3.11 -20.27
N GLU A 11 6.66 3.49 -20.48
CA GLU A 11 5.55 2.57 -20.82
C GLU A 11 5.89 1.63 -21.99
N ASP A 12 6.32 2.19 -23.12
CA ASP A 12 6.59 1.44 -24.35
C ASP A 12 7.84 0.57 -24.26
N THR A 13 8.75 0.88 -23.34
CA THR A 13 9.98 0.11 -23.11
C THR A 13 9.77 -0.99 -22.08
N ILE A 14 9.03 -0.70 -21.01
CA ILE A 14 8.91 -1.59 -19.85
C ILE A 14 7.89 -2.70 -20.10
N ILE A 15 6.72 -2.40 -20.69
CA ILE A 15 5.68 -3.42 -20.90
C ILE A 15 6.20 -4.61 -21.74
N PRO A 16 6.89 -4.40 -22.87
CA PRO A 16 7.40 -5.50 -23.69
C PRO A 16 8.51 -6.33 -23.02
N MET A 17 9.13 -5.85 -21.93
CA MET A 17 10.10 -6.64 -21.16
C MET A 17 9.44 -7.76 -20.36
N PHE A 18 8.14 -7.65 -20.04
CA PHE A 18 7.41 -8.63 -19.23
C PHE A 18 6.53 -9.56 -20.06
N THR A 19 6.07 -9.11 -21.23
CA THR A 19 5.20 -9.91 -22.09
C THR A 19 5.41 -9.54 -23.56
N ALA A 20 5.39 -10.55 -24.42
CA ALA A 20 5.40 -10.40 -25.88
C ALA A 20 4.00 -10.58 -26.50
N ASP A 21 2.98 -10.89 -25.69
CA ASP A 21 1.60 -11.09 -26.15
C ASP A 21 0.92 -9.74 -26.47
N PRO A 22 0.54 -9.48 -27.74
CA PRO A 22 -0.09 -8.23 -28.14
C PRO A 22 -1.37 -7.90 -27.36
N GLU A 23 -2.17 -8.90 -26.97
CA GLU A 23 -3.43 -8.68 -26.25
C GLU A 23 -3.15 -8.15 -24.83
N VAL A 24 -2.17 -8.74 -24.15
CA VAL A 24 -1.78 -8.31 -22.80
C VAL A 24 -1.13 -6.92 -22.84
N VAL A 25 -0.27 -6.65 -23.83
CA VAL A 25 0.32 -5.32 -24.03
C VAL A 25 -0.77 -4.26 -24.19
N HIS A 26 -1.76 -4.53 -25.05
CA HIS A 26 -2.87 -3.61 -25.29
C HIS A 26 -3.68 -3.32 -24.02
N HIS A 27 -3.94 -4.33 -23.19
CA HIS A 27 -4.65 -4.14 -21.91
C HIS A 27 -3.84 -3.41 -20.83
N LEU A 28 -2.51 -3.54 -20.84
CA LEU A 28 -1.63 -2.87 -19.88
C LEU A 28 -1.34 -1.42 -20.26
N GLN A 29 -1.35 -1.09 -21.55
CA GLN A 29 -1.13 0.27 -22.05
C GLN A 29 -2.25 1.25 -21.67
N GLY A 30 -1.95 2.53 -21.81
CA GLY A 30 -2.89 3.64 -21.67
C GLY A 30 -3.43 3.78 -20.24
N PRO A 31 -4.75 3.65 -20.01
CA PRO A 31 -5.36 3.91 -18.70
C PRO A 31 -4.82 3.02 -17.58
N MET A 32 -4.55 1.75 -17.88
CA MET A 32 -4.07 0.79 -16.90
C MET A 32 -2.65 1.14 -16.44
N TRP A 33 -1.76 1.49 -17.36
CA TRP A 33 -0.41 1.94 -17.03
C TRP A 33 -0.41 3.25 -16.23
N VAL A 34 -1.27 4.20 -16.58
CA VAL A 34 -1.44 5.46 -15.82
C VAL A 34 -1.86 5.17 -14.39
N LEU A 35 -2.79 4.24 -14.18
CA LEU A 35 -3.19 3.81 -12.83
C LEU A 35 -2.00 3.27 -12.02
N LEU A 36 -1.15 2.44 -12.63
CA LEU A 36 0.05 1.88 -11.99
C LEU A 36 1.10 2.95 -11.69
N ALA A 37 1.28 3.91 -12.59
CA ALA A 37 2.17 5.05 -12.39
C ALA A 37 1.68 5.94 -11.24
N CYS A 38 0.39 6.26 -11.22
CA CYS A 38 -0.26 7.03 -10.16
C CYS A 38 -0.27 6.31 -8.81
N ALA A 39 -0.16 4.97 -8.79
CA ALA A 39 -0.02 4.20 -7.56
C ALA A 39 1.32 4.42 -6.84
N GLN A 40 2.36 4.86 -7.56
CA GLN A 40 3.74 4.91 -7.02
C GLN A 40 3.91 5.80 -5.80
N PRO A 41 3.37 7.04 -5.73
CA PRO A 41 3.49 7.87 -4.53
C PRO A 41 2.86 7.21 -3.31
N LEU A 42 1.71 6.54 -3.47
CA LEU A 42 1.06 5.83 -2.37
C LEU A 42 1.88 4.61 -1.93
N ASN A 43 2.47 3.88 -2.88
CA ASN A 43 3.38 2.77 -2.58
C ASN A 43 4.60 3.26 -1.79
N THR A 44 5.19 4.39 -2.18
CA THR A 44 6.31 5.00 -1.44
C THR A 44 5.93 5.29 0.00
N LEU A 45 4.74 5.87 0.25
CA LEU A 45 4.26 6.11 1.60
C LEU A 45 4.10 4.81 2.40
N CYS A 46 3.53 3.76 1.79
CA CYS A 46 3.42 2.46 2.44
C CYS A 46 4.79 1.93 2.88
N PHE A 47 5.79 1.97 1.99
CA PHE A 47 7.15 1.51 2.30
C PHE A 47 7.80 2.30 3.44
N VAL A 48 7.63 3.63 3.45
CA VAL A 48 8.15 4.48 4.54
C VAL A 48 7.51 4.08 5.87
N TYR A 49 6.18 3.95 5.91
CA TYR A 49 5.48 3.59 7.14
C TYR A 49 5.77 2.16 7.60
N ASP A 50 5.93 1.20 6.69
CA ASP A 50 6.36 -0.15 7.04
C ASP A 50 7.73 -0.12 7.74
N GLY A 51 8.69 0.65 7.19
CA GLY A 51 10.01 0.83 7.80
C GLY A 51 9.94 1.42 9.20
N LEU A 52 9.12 2.46 9.41
CA LEU A 52 8.92 3.09 10.72
C LEU A 52 8.24 2.15 11.73
N ILE A 53 7.28 1.35 11.28
CA ILE A 53 6.63 0.34 12.13
C ILE A 53 7.61 -0.76 12.53
N TYR A 54 8.49 -1.18 11.62
CA TYR A 54 9.54 -2.16 11.92
C TYR A 54 10.57 -1.59 12.88
N ALA A 55 10.99 -0.33 12.70
CA ALA A 55 11.89 0.36 13.60
C ALA A 55 11.29 0.52 15.02
N SER A 56 9.98 0.76 15.12
CA SER A 56 9.27 0.85 16.41
C SER A 56 8.86 -0.50 17.02
N GLY A 57 9.16 -1.63 16.36
CA GLY A 57 8.83 -2.97 16.86
C GLY A 57 7.32 -3.27 16.97
N SER A 58 6.45 -2.48 16.34
CA SER A 58 4.98 -2.57 16.48
C SER A 58 4.34 -3.70 15.63
N PHE A 59 4.95 -4.89 15.62
CA PHE A 59 4.59 -6.00 14.72
C PHE A 59 3.19 -6.58 14.98
N ARG A 60 2.78 -6.70 16.25
CA ARG A 60 1.45 -7.24 16.59
C ARG A 60 0.33 -6.33 16.08
N TYR A 61 0.53 -5.01 16.17
CA TYR A 61 -0.42 -4.02 15.69
C TYR A 61 -0.56 -4.11 14.17
N VAL A 62 0.55 -4.03 13.43
CA VAL A 62 0.52 -4.03 11.96
C VAL A 62 -0.03 -5.34 11.40
N ARG A 63 0.27 -6.48 12.04
CA ARG A 63 -0.33 -7.76 11.68
C ARG A 63 -1.86 -7.71 11.73
N ASN A 64 -2.41 -7.24 12.85
CA ASN A 64 -3.86 -7.15 13.01
C ASN A 64 -4.47 -6.11 12.05
N ALA A 65 -3.79 -4.98 11.83
CA ALA A 65 -4.23 -3.95 10.89
C ALA A 65 -4.27 -4.47 9.44
N PHE A 66 -3.28 -5.27 9.04
CA PHE A 66 -3.25 -5.85 7.69
C PHE A 66 -4.31 -6.92 7.51
N LEU A 67 -4.50 -7.80 8.50
CA LEU A 67 -5.59 -8.79 8.48
C LEU A 67 -6.95 -8.10 8.37
N ALA A 68 -7.18 -7.06 9.17
CA ALA A 68 -8.41 -6.26 9.11
C ALA A 68 -8.57 -5.60 7.72
N GLY A 69 -7.52 -4.98 7.18
CA GLY A 69 -7.60 -4.35 5.87
C GLY A 69 -7.85 -5.35 4.73
N SER A 70 -7.23 -6.53 4.78
CA SER A 70 -7.43 -7.57 3.76
C SER A 70 -8.86 -8.09 3.76
N LEU A 71 -9.45 -8.29 4.95
CA LEU A 71 -10.81 -8.81 5.07
C LEU A 71 -11.89 -7.74 4.86
N LEU A 72 -11.69 -6.54 5.42
CA LEU A 72 -12.71 -5.48 5.46
C LEU A 72 -12.62 -4.48 4.30
N VAL A 73 -11.46 -4.36 3.66
CA VAL A 73 -11.28 -3.44 2.52
C VAL A 73 -11.10 -4.25 1.24
N THR A 74 -10.05 -5.06 1.14
CA THR A 74 -9.77 -5.80 -0.10
C THR A 74 -10.81 -6.86 -0.41
N GLY A 75 -11.24 -7.63 0.59
CA GLY A 75 -12.25 -8.67 0.47
C GLY A 75 -13.54 -8.19 -0.20
N PRO A 76 -14.27 -7.21 0.37
CA PRO A 76 -15.49 -6.70 -0.25
C PRO A 76 -15.23 -6.01 -1.58
N CYS A 77 -14.12 -5.26 -1.74
CA CYS A 77 -13.79 -4.68 -3.04
C CYS A 77 -13.61 -5.75 -4.13
N LEU A 78 -12.85 -6.82 -3.86
CA LEU A 78 -12.69 -7.92 -4.82
C LEU A 78 -13.99 -8.66 -5.09
N LEU A 79 -14.83 -8.86 -4.07
CA LEU A 79 -16.15 -9.46 -4.26
C LEU A 79 -16.99 -8.61 -5.23
N LEU A 80 -17.02 -7.29 -5.04
CA LEU A 80 -17.71 -6.36 -5.95
C LEU A 80 -17.12 -6.43 -7.37
N VAL A 81 -15.80 -6.53 -7.50
CA VAL A 81 -15.15 -6.69 -8.80
C VAL A 81 -15.60 -7.99 -9.48
N CYS A 82 -15.62 -9.11 -8.76
CA CYS A 82 -16.04 -10.40 -9.31
C CYS A 82 -17.52 -10.42 -9.74
N LEU A 83 -18.38 -9.76 -8.97
CA LEU A 83 -19.83 -9.73 -9.20
C LEU A 83 -20.23 -8.78 -10.32
N TYR A 84 -19.62 -7.59 -10.42
CA TYR A 84 -20.12 -6.50 -11.27
C TYR A 84 -19.17 -6.04 -12.38
N CYS A 85 -17.86 -5.91 -12.11
CA CYS A 85 -16.95 -5.22 -13.04
C CYS A 85 -16.12 -6.17 -13.91
N ARG A 86 -15.57 -7.23 -13.31
CA ARG A 86 -14.67 -8.22 -13.93
C ARG A 86 -13.54 -7.60 -14.76
N ALA A 87 -13.02 -6.46 -14.32
CA ALA A 87 -12.00 -5.70 -15.03
C ALA A 87 -10.71 -5.58 -14.22
N LEU A 88 -9.56 -5.66 -14.90
CA LEU A 88 -8.24 -5.61 -14.28
C LEU A 88 -8.01 -4.32 -13.49
N TRP A 89 -8.40 -3.17 -14.04
CA TRP A 89 -8.26 -1.87 -13.38
C TRP A 89 -8.97 -1.85 -12.01
N ALA A 90 -10.12 -2.55 -11.88
CA ALA A 90 -10.89 -2.59 -10.65
C ALA A 90 -10.22 -3.45 -9.56
N VAL A 91 -9.49 -4.50 -9.96
CA VAL A 91 -8.61 -5.27 -9.05
C VAL A 91 -7.49 -4.36 -8.51
N TRP A 92 -6.88 -3.56 -9.37
CA TRP A 92 -5.84 -2.61 -8.95
C TRP A 92 -6.36 -1.49 -8.07
N MET A 93 -7.59 -1.01 -8.30
CA MET A 93 -8.26 -0.08 -7.39
C MET A 93 -8.47 -0.70 -6.00
N SER A 94 -8.81 -2.00 -5.93
CA SER A 94 -8.91 -2.73 -4.66
C SER A 94 -7.56 -2.78 -3.92
N LYS A 95 -6.46 -2.94 -4.67
CA LYS A 95 -5.09 -2.87 -4.11
C LYS A 95 -4.73 -1.48 -3.60
N LEU A 96 -5.10 -0.43 -4.34
CA LEU A 96 -4.90 0.95 -3.92
C LEU A 96 -5.69 1.28 -2.65
N ALA A 97 -6.94 0.84 -2.55
CA ALA A 97 -7.75 1.01 -1.35
C ALA A 97 -7.09 0.36 -0.12
N PHE A 98 -6.51 -0.83 -0.29
CA PHE A 98 -5.74 -1.48 0.77
C PHE A 98 -4.49 -0.68 1.16
N ASN A 99 -3.77 -0.11 0.19
CA ASN A 99 -2.62 0.73 0.49
C ASN A 99 -3.02 2.03 1.22
N VAL A 100 -4.16 2.64 0.89
CA VAL A 100 -4.71 3.77 1.67
C VAL A 100 -4.96 3.35 3.12
N TRP A 101 -5.63 2.20 3.34
CA TRP A 101 -5.83 1.66 4.68
C TRP A 101 -4.52 1.47 5.46
N ARG A 102 -3.48 0.95 4.80
CA ARG A 102 -2.15 0.79 5.41
C ARG A 102 -1.52 2.12 5.79
N VAL A 103 -1.55 3.12 4.89
CA VAL A 103 -1.03 4.46 5.19
C VAL A 103 -1.77 5.08 6.38
N LEU A 104 -3.08 4.96 6.44
CA LEU A 104 -3.88 5.50 7.54
C LEU A 104 -3.57 4.80 8.87
N THR A 105 -3.58 3.47 8.89
CA THR A 105 -3.39 2.69 10.13
C THR A 105 -1.96 2.75 10.65
N CYS A 106 -0.96 2.66 9.78
CA CYS A 106 0.44 2.80 10.17
C CYS A 106 0.78 4.26 10.50
N GLY A 107 0.27 5.22 9.73
CA GLY A 107 0.42 6.65 10.00
C GLY A 107 -0.15 7.04 11.36
N TYR A 108 -1.36 6.58 11.70
CA TYR A 108 -1.96 6.77 13.01
C TYR A 108 -1.08 6.20 14.14
N ARG A 109 -0.56 4.99 13.97
CA ARG A 109 0.28 4.34 14.98
C ARG A 109 1.58 5.12 15.25
N ILE A 110 2.22 5.63 14.21
CA ILE A 110 3.46 6.39 14.35
C ILE A 110 3.18 7.79 14.88
N HIS A 111 2.28 8.54 14.25
CA HIS A 111 2.09 9.96 14.57
C HIS A 111 1.27 10.21 15.82
N CYS A 112 0.25 9.39 16.09
CA CYS A 112 -0.69 9.63 17.19
C CYS A 112 -0.40 8.79 18.43
N TRP A 113 0.32 7.66 18.31
CA TRP A 113 0.61 6.81 19.46
C TRP A 113 2.07 6.83 19.86
N TRP A 114 2.99 6.72 18.90
CA TRP A 114 4.42 6.71 19.21
C TRP A 114 4.92 8.07 19.68
N LEU A 115 4.51 9.16 19.00
CA LEU A 115 4.88 10.53 19.39
C LEU A 115 4.16 11.02 20.66
N SER A 116 2.95 10.53 20.94
CA SER A 116 2.15 10.94 22.12
C SER A 116 2.55 10.25 23.43
N GLY A 117 3.73 9.62 23.50
CA GLY A 117 4.27 9.02 24.73
C GLY A 117 4.20 7.48 24.80
N GLY A 118 3.66 6.81 23.78
CA GLY A 118 3.67 5.33 23.68
C GLY A 118 5.07 4.70 23.68
N SER A 119 6.11 5.48 23.39
CA SER A 119 7.52 5.07 23.39
C SER A 119 8.15 5.04 24.79
N GLN A 120 7.62 5.82 25.75
CA GLN A 120 8.27 6.01 27.05
C GLN A 120 8.33 4.74 27.91
N TYR A 121 7.41 3.79 27.69
CA TYR A 121 7.38 2.51 28.39
C TYR A 121 8.57 1.57 28.04
N TRP A 122 9.14 1.71 26.84
CA TRP A 122 10.29 0.89 26.41
C TRP A 122 11.63 1.49 26.80
N VAL A 123 11.73 2.82 26.89
CA VAL A 123 12.97 3.51 27.30
C VAL A 123 13.16 3.48 28.82
N LEU A 124 12.06 3.49 29.60
CA LEU A 124 12.13 3.60 31.06
C LEU A 124 12.06 2.26 31.80
N GLY A 125 11.61 1.19 31.15
CA GLY A 125 11.39 -0.11 31.82
C GLY A 125 10.40 -0.03 32.98
N PRO A 126 9.88 -1.18 33.46
CA PRO A 126 9.11 -1.21 34.70
C PRO A 126 10.09 -1.02 35.88
N GLY A 127 10.49 0.21 36.19
CA GLY A 127 11.40 0.47 37.31
C GLY A 127 11.88 1.89 37.55
N SER A 128 11.65 2.87 36.66
CA SER A 128 12.21 4.23 36.86
C SER A 128 11.25 5.22 37.56
N GLY A 129 10.25 4.70 38.28
CA GLY A 129 9.23 5.50 38.97
C GLY A 129 9.02 4.98 40.39
N SER A 130 10.06 5.07 41.22
CA SER A 130 9.98 4.96 42.67
C SER A 130 10.85 6.05 43.29
#